data_AF-A0A9E1XMG8-F1
#
_entry.id   AF-A0A9E1XMG8-F1
#
_cell.length_a   1.000
_cell.length_b   1.000
_cell.length_c   1.000
_cell.angle_alpha   90.00
_cell.angle_beta   90.00
_cell.angle_gamma   90.00
#
_symmetry.space_group_name_H-M   'P 1'
#
loop_
_entity.id
_entity.type
_entity.pdbx_description
1 polymer ?
#
loop_
_entity_poly.entity_id
_entity_poly.type
_entity_poly.pdbx_seq_one_letter_code
_entity_poly.pdbx_strand_id
1 'polypeptide(L)' 'MSLIEERQPAIDLYEALAYTVPGIVAHQSCFKDGEQLAVPSFDPTK' A
#
# COMPACT_ATOMS: atom_id res chain seq x y z
N MET A 1 -12.39 -14.92 13.00
CA MET A 1 -11.17 -15.26 12.23
C MET A 1 -11.57 -15.37 10.77
N SER A 2 -11.08 -14.48 9.88
CA SER A 2 -11.67 -14.25 8.54
C SER A 2 -11.81 -15.53 7.69
N LEU A 3 -10.82 -16.43 7.75
CA LEU A 3 -10.85 -17.70 7.02
C LEU A 3 -11.93 -18.67 7.53
N ILE A 4 -12.15 -18.74 8.84
CA ILE A 4 -13.17 -19.63 9.45
C ILE A 4 -14.58 -19.04 9.22
N GLU A 5 -14.66 -17.71 9.21
CA GLU A 5 -15.91 -16.96 9.06
C GLU A 5 -16.27 -16.67 7.59
N GLU A 6 -15.52 -17.21 6.62
CA GLU A 6 -15.71 -17.02 5.17
C GLU A 6 -15.95 -15.57 4.75
N ARG A 7 -15.25 -14.64 5.41
CA ARG A 7 -15.36 -13.20 5.15
C ARG A 7 -14.02 -12.61 4.76
N GLN A 8 -14.06 -11.41 4.18
CA GLN A 8 -12.84 -10.66 3.93
C GLN A 8 -12.11 -10.32 5.24
N PRO A 9 -10.76 -10.35 5.24
CA PRO A 9 -9.97 -9.85 6.34
C PRO A 9 -10.25 -8.35 6.55
N ALA A 10 -9.97 -7.84 7.74
CA ALA A 10 -10.13 -6.41 8.03
C ALA A 10 -9.15 -5.52 7.24
N ILE A 11 -8.05 -6.11 6.78
CA ILE A 11 -7.04 -5.50 5.93
C ILE A 11 -6.89 -6.42 4.74
N ASP A 12 -7.37 -5.99 3.58
CA ASP A 12 -7.23 -6.74 2.34
C ASP A 12 -5.91 -6.39 1.62
N LEU A 13 -5.75 -6.88 0.39
CA LEU A 13 -4.57 -6.60 -0.41
C LEU A 13 -4.38 -5.10 -0.67
N TYR A 14 -5.44 -4.38 -1.01
CA TYR A 14 -5.41 -2.97 -1.36
C TYR A 14 -5.11 -2.11 -0.15
N GLU A 15 -5.71 -2.40 1.02
CA GLU A 15 -5.34 -1.70 2.25
C GLU A 15 -3.89 -1.98 2.65
N ALA A 16 -3.42 -3.22 2.52
CA ALA A 16 -2.02 -3.55 2.80
C ALA A 16 -1.05 -2.78 1.90
N LEU A 17 -1.37 -2.63 0.61
CA LEU A 17 -0.59 -1.82 -0.32
C LEU A 17 -0.59 -0.35 0.06
N ALA A 18 -1.76 0.22 0.43
CA ALA A 18 -1.87 1.61 0.85
C ALA A 18 -1.00 1.95 2.06
N TYR A 19 -0.78 1.01 2.98
CA TYR A 19 0.11 1.19 4.13
C TYR A 19 1.60 1.00 3.83
N THR A 20 1.94 0.15 2.86
CA THR A 20 3.33 -0.30 2.67
C THR A 20 4.04 0.39 1.51
N VAL A 21 3.35 0.61 0.39
CA VAL A 21 3.90 1.24 -0.82
C VAL A 21 4.47 2.63 -0.55
N PRO A 22 3.84 3.54 0.22
CA PRO A 22 4.42 4.84 0.52
C PRO A 22 5.79 4.74 1.20
N GLY A 23 6.00 3.76 2.08
CA GLY A 23 7.28 3.53 2.74
C GLY A 23 8.39 3.12 1.77
N ILE A 24 8.07 2.28 0.78
CA ILE A 24 9.01 1.88 -0.27
C ILE A 24 9.40 3.10 -1.12
N VAL A 25 8.44 3.92 -1.52
CA VAL A 25 8.67 5.14 -2.31
C VAL A 25 9.47 6.17 -1.50
N ALA A 26 9.18 6.33 -0.20
CA ALA A 26 9.94 7.21 0.68
C ALA A 26 11.41 6.75 0.82
N HIS A 27 11.65 5.44 0.91
CA HIS A 27 13.00 4.90 0.90
C HIS A 27 13.73 5.21 -0.41
N GLN A 28 13.06 5.09 -1.57
CA GLN A 28 13.62 5.50 -2.86
C GLN A 28 13.91 7.00 -2.93
N SER A 29 13.01 7.84 -2.40
CA SER A 29 13.17 9.30 -2.31
C SER A 29 14.41 9.69 -1.49
N CYS A 30 14.72 8.96 -0.42
CA CYS A 30 15.93 9.19 0.39
C CYS A 30 17.23 9.09 -0.43
N PHE A 31 17.30 8.19 -1.42
CA PHE A 31 18.47 8.08 -2.30
C PHE A 31 18.55 9.20 -3.34
N LYS A 32 17.51 10.05 -3.42
CA LYS A 32 17.39 11.19 -4.33
C LYS A 32 17.26 12.50 -3.55
N ASP A 33 18.01 12.63 -2.46
CA ASP A 33 18.03 13.84 -1.62
C ASP A 33 16.66 14.29 -1.10
N GLY A 34 15.71 13.36 -0.96
CA GLY A 34 14.35 13.66 -0.52
C GLY A 34 13.43 14.20 -1.61
N GLU A 35 13.69 13.91 -2.89
CA GLU A 35 12.79 14.26 -4.01
C GLU A 35 11.35 13.80 -3.75
N GLN A 36 10.36 14.66 -4.03
CA GLN A 36 8.96 14.27 -3.96
C GLN A 36 8.62 13.31 -5.11
N LEU A 37 8.40 12.03 -4.78
CA LEU A 37 8.04 10.99 -5.73
C LEU A 37 6.53 10.70 -5.67
N ALA A 38 5.94 10.38 -6.82
CA ALA A 38 4.56 9.94 -6.89
C ALA A 38 4.42 8.53 -6.29
N VAL A 39 3.49 8.36 -5.36
CA VAL A 39 3.10 7.05 -4.83
C VAL A 39 2.06 6.45 -5.79
N PRO A 40 2.28 5.24 -6.34
CA PRO A 40 1.28 4.61 -7.19
C PRO A 40 0.05 4.20 -6.37
N SER A 41 -1.14 4.52 -6.87
CA SER A 41 -2.40 3.98 -6.35
C SER A 41 -2.71 2.66 -7.04
N PHE A 42 -3.17 1.69 -6.24
CA PHE A 42 -3.65 0.39 -6.68
C PHE A 42 -5.14 0.23 -6.44
N ASP A 43 -5.85 1.32 -6.14
CA ASP A 43 -7.28 1.27 -5.89
C ASP A 43 -7.98 0.68 -7.11
N PRO A 44 -8.95 -0.23 -6.92
CA PRO A 44 -9.67 -0.82 -8.03
C PRO A 44 -10.34 0.26 -8.90
N THR A 45 -10.06 0.23 -10.20
CA THR A 45 -10.85 0.99 -11.17
C THR A 45 -12.25 0.41 -11.21
N LYS A 46 -13.24 1.24 -10.86
CA LYS A 46 -14.66 0.89 -10.98
C LYS A 46 -15.06 0.52 -12.40
#